data_AF-F1M682-F1
#
_entry.id   AF-F1M682-F1
#
_cell.length_a   1.000
_cell.length_b   1.000
_cell.length_c   1.000
_cell.angle_alpha   90.00
_cell.angle_beta   90.00
_cell.angle_gamma   90.00
#
_symmetry.space_group_name_H-M   'P 1'
#
loop_
_entity.id
_entity.type
_entity.pdbx_description
1 polymer ?
#
loop_
_entity_poly.entity_id
_entity_poly.type
_entity_poly.pdbx_seq_one_letter_code
_entity_poly.pdbx_strand_id
1 'polypeptide(L)'
;HGQVQEPTTHNQSPKWHRNGIKKPLSQRYKSLKGFDLRKIHFAKKYHKKGWKKMQAIKTKILKGPDYKLSCLAFITLPNLGKRIQSYMARGHRLCQPKPKVQTKAEVKAPAKVQASASAQAPKGPQAPVKTP
;
A
#
# COMPACT_ATOMS: atom_id res chain seq x y z
N HIS A 1 39.81 79.71 14.77
CA HIS A 1 39.46 78.40 15.34
C HIS A 1 38.26 77.84 14.57
N GLY A 2 38.48 76.88 13.67
CA GLY A 2 37.38 76.23 12.96
C GLY A 2 36.72 75.21 13.88
N GLN A 3 35.44 75.40 14.20
CA GLN A 3 34.62 74.38 14.85
C GLN A 3 34.36 73.27 13.80
N VAL A 4 34.84 72.06 14.06
CA VAL A 4 34.56 70.88 13.22
C VAL A 4 33.21 70.32 13.65
N GLN A 5 32.34 70.04 12.69
CA GLN A 5 31.04 69.41 12.92
C GLN A 5 31.22 67.99 13.47
N GLU A 6 30.56 67.68 14.59
CA GLU A 6 30.49 66.32 15.14
C GLU A 6 29.86 65.33 14.14
N PRO A 7 30.31 64.06 14.10
CA PRO A 7 29.80 63.07 13.16
C PRO A 7 28.29 62.87 13.33
N THR A 8 27.52 63.06 12.24
CA THR A 8 26.06 62.90 12.23
C THR A 8 25.61 61.76 11.32
N THR A 9 24.58 61.03 11.77
CA THR A 9 23.87 60.01 10.98
C THR A 9 22.70 60.61 10.18
N HIS A 10 22.60 61.94 10.12
CA HIS A 10 21.60 62.64 9.33
C HIS A 10 21.64 62.19 7.85
N ASN A 11 20.47 61.88 7.29
CA ASN A 11 20.29 61.40 5.92
C ASN A 11 20.92 60.02 5.58
N GLN A 12 21.37 59.22 6.56
CA GLN A 12 21.89 57.87 6.28
C GLN A 12 20.76 56.88 5.95
N SER A 13 19.69 56.88 6.73
CA SER A 13 18.55 55.97 6.52
C SER A 13 17.88 56.16 5.16
N PRO A 14 17.51 57.39 4.72
CA PRO A 14 16.94 57.59 3.38
C PRO A 14 17.88 57.11 2.27
N LYS A 15 19.20 57.25 2.42
CA LYS A 15 20.20 56.74 1.46
C LYS A 15 20.17 55.21 1.35
N TRP A 16 20.11 54.48 2.47
CA TRP A 16 20.04 53.00 2.46
C TRP A 16 18.77 52.46 1.79
N HIS A 17 17.67 53.20 1.88
CA HIS A 17 16.39 52.77 1.34
C HIS A 17 16.19 53.08 -0.15
N ARG A 18 17.02 53.91 -0.79
CA ARG A 18 16.90 54.24 -2.24
C ARG A 18 16.88 53.00 -3.15
N ASN A 19 17.72 52.02 -2.84
CA ASN A 19 17.80 50.75 -3.60
C ASN A 19 17.12 49.58 -2.87
N GLY A 20 16.53 49.85 -1.69
CA GLY A 20 16.04 48.86 -0.75
C GLY A 20 17.18 48.03 -0.12
N ILE A 21 17.12 47.86 1.20
CA ILE A 21 18.06 47.00 1.92
C ILE A 21 17.75 45.54 1.55
N LYS A 22 18.59 44.92 0.72
CA LYS A 22 18.38 43.54 0.24
C LYS A 22 18.77 42.53 1.30
N LYS A 23 17.92 41.52 1.51
CA LYS A 23 18.26 40.33 2.30
C LYS A 23 19.23 39.46 1.49
N PRO A 24 20.22 38.79 2.12
CA PRO A 24 21.08 37.87 1.41
C PRO A 24 20.27 36.73 0.80
N LEU A 25 20.68 36.26 -0.38
CA LEU A 25 20.02 35.14 -1.05
C LEU A 25 20.12 33.88 -0.19
N SER A 26 18.98 33.22 0.04
CA SER A 26 18.96 31.92 0.71
C SER A 26 19.27 30.82 -0.30
N GLN A 27 20.32 30.04 -0.05
CA GLN A 27 20.70 28.87 -0.84
C GLN A 27 20.44 27.58 -0.05
N ARG A 28 19.85 26.56 -0.69
CA ARG A 28 19.54 25.26 -0.04
C ARG A 28 20.78 24.62 0.61
N TYR A 29 21.93 24.69 -0.04
CA TYR A 29 23.19 24.19 0.46
C TYR A 29 24.15 25.37 0.68
N LYS A 30 24.46 25.65 1.95
CA LYS A 30 25.45 26.66 2.34
C LYS A 30 26.85 26.06 2.41
N SER A 31 27.88 26.90 2.29
CA SER A 31 29.28 26.47 2.43
C SER A 31 29.55 25.92 3.83
N LEU A 32 30.40 24.90 3.93
CA LEU A 32 30.87 24.32 5.20
C LEU A 32 32.04 25.11 5.83
N LYS A 33 32.21 26.39 5.48
CA LYS A 33 33.28 27.23 6.04
C LYS A 33 33.06 27.42 7.54
N GLY A 34 34.06 27.08 8.35
CA GLY A 34 33.99 27.12 9.82
C GLY A 34 33.55 25.81 10.48
N PHE A 35 33.16 24.78 9.71
CA PHE A 35 32.88 23.44 10.25
C PHE A 35 34.18 22.64 10.38
N ASP A 36 34.22 21.72 11.35
CA ASP A 36 35.29 20.73 11.44
C ASP A 36 35.24 19.76 10.25
N LEU A 37 36.03 20.08 9.23
CA LEU A 37 36.13 19.30 8.00
C LEU A 37 36.69 17.91 8.25
N ARG A 38 37.47 17.70 9.33
CA ARG A 38 38.09 16.41 9.64
C ARG A 38 37.02 15.38 10.00
N LYS A 39 36.06 15.76 10.85
CA LYS A 39 34.91 14.90 11.22
C LYS A 39 34.05 14.52 10.02
N ILE A 40 33.71 15.50 9.16
CA ILE A 40 32.90 15.25 7.96
C ILE A 40 33.65 14.37 6.96
N HIS A 41 34.95 14.62 6.77
CA HIS A 41 35.79 13.84 5.87
C HIS A 41 35.84 12.38 6.29
N PHE A 42 36.08 12.08 7.58
CA PHE A 42 36.11 10.71 8.08
C PHE A 42 34.75 10.01 8.00
N ALA A 43 33.65 10.69 8.32
CA ALA A 43 32.32 10.13 8.15
C ALA A 43 32.05 9.75 6.68
N LYS A 44 32.39 10.65 5.73
CA LYS A 44 32.24 10.40 4.29
C LYS A 44 33.17 9.28 3.81
N LYS A 45 34.40 9.21 4.31
CA LYS A 45 35.39 8.16 4.01
C LYS A 45 34.93 6.78 4.48
N TYR A 46 34.37 6.68 5.68
CA TYR A 46 33.98 5.40 6.28
C TYR A 46 32.53 4.97 5.99
N HIS A 47 31.69 5.84 5.42
CA HIS A 47 30.30 5.51 5.05
C HIS A 47 30.20 4.26 4.14
N LYS A 48 31.17 4.06 3.22
CA LYS A 48 31.20 2.91 2.31
C LYS A 48 31.34 1.57 3.06
N LYS A 49 32.01 1.53 4.22
CA LYS A 49 32.18 0.29 5.00
C LYS A 49 30.84 -0.25 5.53
N GLY A 50 29.93 0.64 5.91
CA GLY A 50 28.58 0.28 6.39
C GLY A 50 27.56 0.02 5.28
N TRP A 51 27.85 0.44 4.05
CA TRP A 51 26.86 0.40 2.96
C TRP A 51 26.39 -1.03 2.67
N LYS A 52 27.27 -2.03 2.64
CA LYS A 52 26.85 -3.43 2.42
C LYS A 52 25.85 -3.92 3.48
N LYS A 53 26.10 -3.60 4.77
CA LYS A 53 25.19 -3.94 5.88
C LYS A 53 23.85 -3.23 5.73
N MET A 54 23.88 -1.94 5.38
CA MET A 54 22.67 -1.14 5.13
C MET A 54 21.85 -1.67 3.94
N GLN A 55 22.50 -2.08 2.83
CA GLN A 55 21.79 -2.67 1.69
C GLN A 55 21.13 -3.98 2.07
N ALA A 56 21.81 -4.84 2.84
CA ALA A 56 21.22 -6.07 3.33
C ALA A 56 19.96 -5.77 4.16
N ILE A 57 20.01 -4.79 5.07
CA ILE A 57 18.86 -4.38 5.89
C ILE A 57 17.73 -3.81 4.99
N LYS A 58 18.05 -2.89 4.07
CA LYS A 58 17.07 -2.30 3.14
C LYS A 58 16.40 -3.34 2.27
N THR A 59 17.16 -4.33 1.77
CA THR A 59 16.61 -5.44 1.00
C THR A 59 15.75 -6.35 1.85
N LYS A 60 16.07 -6.60 3.13
CA LYS A 60 15.21 -7.39 4.02
C LYS A 60 13.89 -6.68 4.34
N ILE A 61 13.93 -5.35 4.50
CA ILE A 61 12.73 -4.53 4.75
C ILE A 61 11.84 -4.47 3.50
N LEU A 62 12.42 -4.29 2.30
CA LEU A 62 11.64 -4.19 1.06
C LEU A 62 11.25 -5.54 0.45
N LYS A 63 12.02 -6.61 0.70
CA LYS A 63 11.74 -7.98 0.23
C LYS A 63 11.03 -8.83 1.29
N GLY A 64 10.50 -8.19 2.35
CA GLY A 64 9.65 -8.87 3.32
C GLY A 64 8.48 -9.59 2.63
N PRO A 65 7.86 -10.60 3.29
CA PRO A 65 6.77 -11.39 2.74
C PRO A 65 5.45 -10.59 2.65
N ASP A 66 5.54 -9.31 2.34
CA ASP A 66 4.43 -8.39 2.16
C ASP A 66 3.76 -8.65 0.81
N TYR A 67 3.76 -9.90 0.31
CA TYR A 67 3.09 -10.30 -0.92
C TYR A 67 1.61 -9.87 -0.88
N LYS A 68 1.01 -9.82 0.32
CA LYS A 68 -0.32 -9.26 0.57
C LYS A 68 -0.38 -7.75 0.31
N LEU A 69 0.57 -6.96 0.82
CA LEU A 69 0.62 -5.50 0.57
C LEU A 69 0.95 -5.19 -0.89
N SER A 70 1.87 -5.94 -1.50
CA SER A 70 2.20 -5.83 -2.92
C SER A 70 1.00 -6.16 -3.80
N CYS A 71 0.22 -7.20 -3.43
CA CYS A 71 -1.03 -7.54 -4.12
C CYS A 71 -2.07 -6.44 -3.98
N LEU A 72 -2.26 -5.90 -2.77
CA LEU A 72 -3.17 -4.77 -2.52
C LEU A 72 -2.76 -3.54 -3.34
N ALA A 73 -1.48 -3.17 -3.36
CA ALA A 73 -0.97 -2.08 -4.17
C ALA A 73 -1.24 -2.31 -5.67
N PHE A 74 -1.02 -3.54 -6.16
CA PHE A 74 -1.33 -3.90 -7.54
C PHE A 74 -2.83 -3.78 -7.86
N ILE A 75 -3.69 -4.21 -6.93
CA ILE A 75 -5.15 -4.10 -7.06
C ILE A 75 -5.60 -2.64 -7.03
N THR A 76 -5.01 -1.76 -6.23
CA THR A 76 -5.42 -0.35 -6.12
C THR A 76 -4.87 0.54 -7.22
N LEU A 77 -3.81 0.13 -7.93
CA LEU A 77 -3.23 0.89 -9.03
C LEU A 77 -4.24 1.03 -10.19
N PRO A 78 -4.64 2.26 -10.58
CA PRO A 78 -5.73 2.48 -11.53
C PRO A 78 -5.43 1.97 -12.94
N ASN A 79 -4.15 1.76 -13.29
CA ASN A 79 -3.74 1.32 -14.61
C ASN A 79 -3.57 -0.21 -14.72
N LEU A 80 -3.04 -0.84 -13.68
CA LEU A 80 -2.64 -2.26 -13.68
C LEU A 80 -3.73 -3.16 -13.08
N GLY A 81 -4.52 -2.64 -12.13
CA GLY A 81 -5.52 -3.41 -11.38
C GLY A 81 -6.88 -3.54 -12.06
N LYS A 82 -7.13 -2.88 -13.20
CA LYS A 82 -8.48 -2.74 -13.80
C LYS A 82 -9.22 -4.07 -13.98
N ARG A 83 -8.54 -5.09 -14.52
CA ARG A 83 -9.16 -6.41 -14.78
C ARG A 83 -9.54 -7.12 -13.48
N ILE A 84 -8.68 -7.03 -12.46
CA ILE A 84 -8.90 -7.66 -11.15
C ILE A 84 -10.00 -6.92 -10.40
N GLN A 85 -9.93 -5.58 -10.33
CA GLN A 85 -10.97 -4.73 -9.74
C GLN A 85 -12.34 -5.00 -10.38
N SER A 86 -12.41 -5.07 -11.71
CA SER A 86 -13.63 -5.41 -12.45
C SER A 86 -14.15 -6.80 -12.10
N TYR A 87 -13.27 -7.81 -12.00
CA TYR A 87 -13.66 -9.16 -11.59
C TYR A 87 -14.20 -9.21 -10.16
N MET A 88 -13.53 -8.54 -9.21
CA MET A 88 -13.99 -8.44 -7.82
C MET A 88 -15.36 -7.78 -7.73
N ALA A 89 -15.57 -6.66 -8.43
CA ALA A 89 -16.86 -5.98 -8.50
C ALA A 89 -17.97 -6.86 -9.10
N ARG A 90 -17.66 -7.74 -10.06
CA ARG A 90 -18.60 -8.72 -10.62
C ARG A 90 -18.94 -9.83 -9.63
N GLY A 91 -17.95 -10.36 -8.89
CA GLY A 91 -18.16 -11.43 -7.91
C GLY A 91 -19.18 -11.04 -6.83
N HIS A 92 -19.18 -9.77 -6.43
CA HIS A 92 -20.19 -9.22 -5.51
C HIS A 92 -21.60 -9.16 -6.11
N ARG A 93 -21.75 -9.10 -7.44
CA ARG A 93 -23.05 -9.09 -8.15
C ARG A 93 -23.53 -10.48 -8.58
N LEU A 94 -22.60 -11.43 -8.75
CA LEU A 94 -22.85 -12.74 -9.37
C LEU A 94 -22.83 -13.90 -8.36
N CYS A 95 -22.87 -13.63 -7.06
CA CYS A 95 -23.18 -14.68 -6.07
C CYS A 95 -24.68 -14.99 -6.14
N GLN A 96 -25.08 -15.66 -7.21
CA GLN A 96 -26.41 -16.24 -7.32
C GLN A 96 -26.33 -17.65 -6.73
N PRO A 97 -26.99 -17.94 -5.59
CA PRO A 97 -27.12 -19.30 -5.10
C PRO A 97 -27.81 -20.13 -6.20
N LYS A 98 -27.11 -21.16 -6.69
CA LYS A 98 -27.62 -22.07 -7.72
C LYS A 98 -28.93 -22.69 -7.21
N PRO A 99 -30.10 -22.44 -7.84
CA PRO A 99 -31.36 -22.97 -7.33
C PRO A 99 -31.36 -24.49 -7.51
N LYS A 100 -31.36 -25.22 -6.38
CA LYS A 100 -31.67 -26.65 -6.35
C LYS A 100 -33.19 -26.79 -6.48
N VAL A 101 -33.69 -26.79 -7.71
CA VAL A 101 -35.10 -27.13 -7.98
C VAL A 101 -35.22 -28.66 -7.94
N GLN A 102 -35.63 -29.20 -6.79
CA GLN A 102 -36.31 -30.50 -6.73
C GLN A 102 -37.82 -30.22 -6.74
N THR A 103 -38.39 -30.14 -7.94
CA THR A 103 -39.84 -30.06 -8.14
C THR A 103 -40.43 -31.44 -7.92
N LYS A 104 -40.99 -31.69 -6.73
CA LYS A 104 -42.14 -32.60 -6.53
C LYS A 104 -42.71 -32.39 -5.13
N ALA A 105 -43.59 -31.42 -5.01
CA ALA A 105 -44.49 -31.29 -3.87
C ALA A 105 -45.91 -31.21 -4.45
N GLU A 106 -46.46 -32.38 -4.77
CA GLU A 106 -47.87 -32.55 -5.11
C GLU A 106 -48.66 -32.60 -3.81
N VAL A 107 -49.59 -31.66 -3.68
CA VAL A 107 -50.47 -31.51 -2.54
C VAL A 107 -51.54 -32.60 -2.58
N LYS A 108 -51.55 -33.35 -1.49
CA LYS A 108 -52.37 -34.49 -1.12
C LYS A 108 -53.87 -34.14 -1.09
N ALA A 109 -54.67 -34.83 -1.92
CA ALA A 109 -56.11 -34.98 -1.73
C ALA A 109 -56.45 -36.49 -1.80
N PRO A 110 -57.13 -37.10 -0.80
CA PRO A 110 -57.33 -38.54 -0.77
C PRO A 110 -58.72 -38.91 -1.27
N ALA A 111 -58.83 -39.73 -2.31
CA ALA A 111 -60.04 -40.50 -2.58
C ALA A 111 -59.76 -41.74 -3.45
N LYS A 112 -59.64 -42.88 -2.74
CA LYS A 112 -60.35 -44.13 -3.04
C LYS A 112 -59.92 -45.00 -4.25
N VAL A 113 -59.52 -46.22 -3.88
CA VAL A 113 -59.93 -47.53 -4.44
C VAL A 113 -58.92 -48.29 -5.32
N GLN A 114 -58.46 -49.41 -4.71
CA GLN A 114 -58.09 -50.73 -5.25
C GLN A 114 -56.89 -50.83 -6.22
N ALA A 115 -55.83 -51.60 -5.95
CA ALA A 115 -55.61 -52.95 -5.40
C ALA A 115 -55.11 -53.86 -6.52
N SER A 116 -53.80 -54.16 -6.52
CA SER A 116 -53.26 -55.47 -6.90
C SER A 116 -51.75 -55.48 -6.71
N ALA A 117 -51.31 -56.51 -6.00
CA ALA A 117 -49.97 -56.72 -5.47
C ALA A 117 -49.15 -57.67 -6.36
N SER A 118 -47.83 -57.46 -6.43
CA SER A 118 -46.74 -58.47 -6.37
C SER A 118 -45.41 -57.73 -6.59
N ALA A 119 -44.61 -57.47 -5.55
CA ALA A 119 -43.59 -58.38 -4.99
C ALA A 119 -42.40 -58.67 -5.94
N GLN A 120 -41.30 -57.93 -5.79
CA GLN A 120 -39.92 -58.47 -5.80
C GLN A 120 -38.89 -57.44 -5.29
N ALA A 121 -37.97 -57.94 -4.46
CA ALA A 121 -37.16 -57.23 -3.46
C ALA A 121 -35.87 -56.57 -3.99
N PRO A 122 -35.27 -55.60 -3.25
CA PRO A 122 -34.07 -54.87 -3.66
C PRO A 122 -32.77 -55.56 -3.19
N LYS A 123 -31.77 -55.64 -4.07
CA LYS A 123 -30.39 -56.05 -3.77
C LYS A 123 -29.59 -54.87 -3.21
N GLY A 124 -28.95 -55.08 -2.06
CA GLY A 124 -28.35 -54.05 -1.21
C GLY A 124 -26.95 -53.53 -1.60
N PRO A 125 -26.36 -52.64 -0.77
CA PRO A 125 -25.06 -52.02 -1.00
C PRO A 125 -23.89 -52.79 -0.35
N GLN A 126 -22.79 -52.96 -1.10
CA GLN A 126 -21.53 -53.53 -0.63
C GLN A 126 -20.72 -52.50 0.19
N ALA A 127 -20.16 -52.96 1.31
CA ALA A 127 -19.26 -52.23 2.21
C ALA A 127 -17.77 -52.51 1.87
N PRO A 128 -16.82 -51.63 2.27
CA PRO A 128 -15.38 -51.79 2.02
C PRO A 128 -14.67 -52.54 3.16
N VAL A 129 -13.72 -53.41 2.81
CA VAL A 129 -12.85 -54.17 3.74
C VAL A 129 -11.46 -53.54 3.79
N LYS A 130 -10.96 -53.29 5.01
CA LYS A 130 -9.55 -53.03 5.33
C LYS A 130 -8.92 -54.31 5.92
N THR A 131 -7.65 -54.52 5.67
CA THR A 131 -6.79 -55.59 6.21
C THR A 131 -5.73 -55.01 7.19
N PRO A 132 -5.06 -55.87 8.00
CA PRO A 132 -4.44 -55.53 9.30
C PRO A 132 -3.39 -54.41 9.30
#